data_AF-A0A8G1VV29-F1
#
_entry.id   AF-A0A8G1VV29-F1
#
_cell.length_a   1.000
_cell.length_b   1.000
_cell.length_c   1.000
_cell.angle_alpha   90.00
_cell.angle_beta   90.00
_cell.angle_gamma   90.00
#
_symmetry.space_group_name_H-M   'P 1'
#
loop_
_entity.id
_entity.type
_entity.pdbx_description
1 polymer ?
#
loop_
_entity_poly.entity_id
_entity_poly.type
_entity_poly.pdbx_seq_one_letter_code
_entity_poly.pdbx_strand_id
1 'polypeptide(L)'
;MSSQIPQYLFALQSLPLLGSGLYTLLFPASAAQSPYLPLRGVSVGTIQAMSLSSLTLGTFYALVAYQNNIPMMAATIPTRLLAAVVFYRTGEEAWKRVAPFEAVMGVVTGLGVWMWG
;
A
#
# COMPACT_ATOMS: atom_id res chain seq x y z
N MET A 1 -5.83 9.17 -27.80
CA MET A 1 -4.59 8.71 -27.14
C MET A 1 -5.01 8.18 -25.77
N SER A 2 -4.79 6.89 -25.49
CA SER A 2 -5.10 6.34 -24.16
C SER A 2 -4.25 7.07 -23.12
N SER A 3 -4.87 7.58 -22.07
CA SER A 3 -4.17 8.27 -20.99
C SER A 3 -3.25 7.30 -20.26
N GLN A 4 -1.94 7.59 -20.18
CA GLN A 4 -0.98 6.81 -19.39
C GLN A 4 -1.02 7.14 -17.88
N ILE A 5 -1.90 8.06 -17.48
CA ILE A 5 -2.03 8.52 -16.09
C ILE A 5 -2.21 7.33 -15.11
N PRO A 6 -3.05 6.33 -15.37
CA PRO A 6 -3.31 5.27 -14.39
C PRO A 6 -2.12 4.32 -14.20
N GLN A 7 -1.33 4.11 -15.26
CA GLN A 7 -0.05 3.42 -15.18
C GLN A 7 0.91 4.15 -14.23
N TYR A 8 1.08 5.46 -14.37
CA TYR A 8 1.94 6.24 -13.48
C TYR A 8 1.43 6.26 -12.04
N LEU A 9 0.11 6.35 -11.83
CA LEU A 9 -0.49 6.30 -10.49
C LEU A 9 -0.16 4.97 -9.78
N PHE A 10 -0.23 3.84 -10.48
CA PHE A 10 0.13 2.55 -9.88
C PHE A 10 1.63 2.38 -9.67
N ALA A 11 2.44 2.84 -10.63
CA ALA A 11 3.90 2.82 -10.48
C ALA A 11 4.34 3.66 -9.28
N LEU A 12 3.71 4.81 -9.05
CA LEU A 12 3.99 5.63 -7.88
C LEU A 12 3.55 4.96 -6.57
N GLN A 13 2.43 4.23 -6.59
CA GLN A 13 1.92 3.48 -5.43
C GLN A 13 2.79 2.29 -5.04
N SER A 14 3.58 1.72 -5.96
CA SER A 14 4.50 0.63 -5.62
C SER A 14 5.69 1.09 -4.78
N LEU A 15 6.17 2.32 -5.00
CA LEU A 15 7.36 2.86 -4.32
C LEU A 15 7.26 2.87 -2.80
N PRO A 16 6.20 3.39 -2.16
CA PRO A 16 6.10 3.35 -0.70
C PRO A 16 6.06 1.92 -0.17
N LEU A 17 5.39 0.99 -0.86
CA LEU A 17 5.31 -0.42 -0.46
C LEU A 17 6.67 -1.14 -0.56
N LEU A 18 7.40 -0.89 -1.64
CA LEU A 18 8.74 -1.42 -1.85
C LEU A 18 9.74 -0.83 -0.84
N GLY A 19 9.71 0.49 -0.68
CA GLY A 19 10.59 1.21 0.23
C GLY A 19 10.34 0.84 1.69
N SER A 20 9.08 0.86 2.13
CA SER A 20 8.72 0.48 3.51
C SER A 20 9.06 -0.98 3.75
N GLY A 21 8.70 -1.88 2.84
CA GLY A 21 8.98 -3.30 2.96
C GLY A 21 10.48 -3.60 3.03
N LEU A 22 11.31 -2.96 2.19
CA LEU A 22 12.76 -3.15 2.26
C LEU A 22 13.33 -2.61 3.57
N TYR A 23 12.93 -1.41 3.97
CA TYR A 23 13.40 -0.78 5.20
C TYR A 23 13.06 -1.61 6.44
N THR A 24 11.80 -2.03 6.59
CA THR A 24 11.34 -2.79 7.77
C THR A 24 11.84 -4.23 7.76
N LEU A 25 12.20 -4.79 6.59
CA LEU A 25 12.85 -6.09 6.49
C LEU A 25 14.30 -6.05 6.98
N LEU A 26 15.04 -5.01 6.61
CA LEU A 26 16.46 -4.82 6.98
C LEU A 26 16.62 -4.36 8.43
N PHE A 27 15.69 -3.53 8.93
CA PHE A 27 15.77 -2.92 10.26
C PHE A 27 14.49 -3.15 11.10
N PRO A 28 14.07 -4.40 11.34
CA PRO A 28 12.79 -4.71 11.98
C PRO A 28 12.75 -4.26 13.45
N ALA A 29 13.88 -4.34 14.18
CA ALA A 29 13.95 -3.89 15.57
C ALA A 29 13.78 -2.37 15.68
N SER A 30 14.40 -1.61 14.77
CA SER A 30 14.23 -0.15 14.70
C SER A 30 12.79 0.22 14.33
N ALA A 31 12.17 -0.55 13.42
CA ALA A 31 10.77 -0.37 13.06
C ALA A 31 9.83 -0.62 14.24
N ALA A 32 10.11 -1.64 15.07
CA ALA A 32 9.34 -1.99 16.27
C ALA A 32 9.42 -0.94 17.39
N GLN A 33 10.45 -0.09 17.38
CA GLN A 33 10.68 0.94 18.40
C GLN A 33 10.26 2.34 17.94
N SER A 34 10.03 2.53 16.63
CA SER A 34 9.69 3.83 16.07
C SER A 34 8.29 4.29 16.51
N PRO A 35 8.15 5.51 17.07
CA PRO A 35 6.85 6.08 17.41
C PRO A 35 6.06 6.55 16.16
N TYR A 36 6.72 6.64 15.01
CA TYR A 36 6.13 7.13 13.77
C TYR A 36 5.60 6.01 12.87
N LEU A 37 6.02 4.75 13.13
CA LEU A 37 5.57 3.59 12.37
C LEU A 37 4.45 2.88 13.13
N PRO A 38 3.47 2.31 12.42
CA PRO A 38 2.39 1.54 13.04
C PRO A 38 2.83 0.11 13.39
N LEU A 39 4.08 -0.06 13.82
CA LEU A 39 4.71 -1.36 14.10
C LEU A 39 5.22 -1.44 15.54
N ARG A 40 4.91 -0.44 16.37
CA ARG A 40 5.41 -0.36 17.74
C ARG A 40 4.97 -1.57 18.56
N GLY A 41 5.92 -2.26 19.18
CA GLY A 41 5.64 -3.43 20.02
C GLY A 41 5.28 -4.71 19.25
N VAL A 42 5.27 -4.67 17.92
CA VAL A 42 5.08 -5.86 17.08
C VAL A 42 6.36 -6.71 17.10
N SER A 43 6.22 -8.04 17.12
CA SER A 43 7.37 -8.94 17.11
C SER A 43 8.20 -8.79 15.83
N VAL A 44 9.52 -8.98 15.94
CA VAL A 44 10.45 -8.90 14.79
C VAL A 44 10.02 -9.83 13.65
N GLY A 45 9.64 -11.08 13.97
CA GLY A 45 9.21 -12.05 12.95
C GLY A 45 7.93 -11.60 12.24
N THR A 46 6.97 -11.03 12.97
CA THR A 46 5.75 -10.46 12.36
C THR A 46 6.08 -9.27 11.47
N ILE A 47 6.97 -8.37 11.89
CA ILE A 47 7.39 -7.23 11.07
C ILE A 47 8.04 -7.73 9.77
N GLN A 48 8.94 -8.71 9.84
CA GLN A 48 9.59 -9.26 8.65
C GLN A 48 8.58 -9.94 7.70
N ALA A 49 7.61 -10.68 8.22
CA ALA A 49 6.54 -11.25 7.42
C ALA A 49 5.71 -10.17 6.71
N MET A 50 5.28 -9.13 7.44
CA MET A 50 4.58 -7.98 6.86
C MET A 50 5.42 -7.23 5.83
N SER A 51 6.73 -7.14 6.07
CA SER A 51 7.70 -6.50 5.16
C SER A 51 7.80 -7.24 3.83
N LEU A 52 7.87 -8.57 3.87
CA LEU A 52 7.85 -9.41 2.68
C LEU A 52 6.52 -9.27 1.93
N SER A 53 5.38 -9.27 2.63
CA SER A 53 4.08 -9.02 2.01
C SER A 53 4.04 -7.65 1.32
N SER A 54 4.58 -6.60 1.96
CA SER A 54 4.69 -5.26 1.39
C SER A 54 5.56 -5.23 0.13
N LEU A 55 6.72 -5.91 0.15
CA LEU A 55 7.60 -6.04 -1.02
C LEU A 55 6.92 -6.77 -2.18
N THR A 56 6.20 -7.86 -1.89
CA THR A 56 5.45 -8.62 -2.91
C THR A 56 4.34 -7.78 -3.51
N LEU A 57 3.55 -7.08 -2.70
CA LEU A 57 2.48 -6.19 -3.17
C LEU A 57 3.04 -5.02 -3.99
N GLY A 58 4.12 -4.39 -3.54
CA GLY A 58 4.81 -3.35 -4.29
C GLY A 58 5.29 -3.84 -5.66
N THR A 59 5.89 -5.03 -5.71
CA THR A 59 6.29 -5.66 -6.98
C THR A 59 5.09 -5.90 -7.88
N PHE A 60 3.99 -6.43 -7.35
CA PHE A 60 2.77 -6.63 -8.13
C PHE A 60 2.20 -5.31 -8.67
N TYR A 61 2.21 -4.24 -7.88
CA TYR A 61 1.73 -2.94 -8.33
C TYR A 61 2.60 -2.38 -9.47
N ALA A 62 3.93 -2.56 -9.39
CA ALA A 62 4.85 -2.17 -10.45
C ALA A 62 4.61 -2.99 -11.74
N LEU A 63 4.38 -4.30 -11.62
CA LEU A 63 4.09 -5.16 -12.76
C LEU A 63 2.73 -4.83 -13.39
N VAL A 64 1.69 -4.61 -12.57
CA VAL A 64 0.36 -4.22 -13.03
C VAL A 64 0.41 -2.87 -13.76
N ALA A 65 1.20 -1.92 -13.26
CA ALA A 65 1.48 -0.66 -13.96
C ALA A 65 2.15 -0.91 -15.32
N TYR A 66 3.23 -1.69 -15.34
CA TYR A 66 4.01 -1.96 -16.55
C TYR A 66 3.19 -2.70 -17.63
N GLN A 67 2.41 -3.69 -17.22
CA GLN A 67 1.53 -4.46 -18.09
C GLN A 67 0.24 -3.71 -18.45
N ASN A 68 0.01 -2.56 -17.82
CA ASN A 68 -1.18 -1.76 -18.00
C ASN A 68 -2.49 -2.56 -17.74
N ASN A 69 -2.47 -3.40 -16.70
CA ASN A 69 -3.53 -4.35 -16.39
C ASN A 69 -4.65 -3.69 -15.55
N ILE A 70 -5.57 -3.00 -16.23
CA ILE A 70 -6.65 -2.24 -15.61
C ILE A 70 -7.61 -3.08 -14.74
N PRO A 71 -8.04 -4.28 -15.16
CA PRO A 71 -8.87 -5.12 -14.29
C PRO A 71 -8.20 -5.42 -12.95
N MET A 72 -6.89 -5.71 -12.97
CA MET A 72 -6.15 -5.96 -11.74
C MET A 72 -6.03 -4.69 -10.88
N MET A 73 -5.84 -3.52 -11.51
CA MET A 73 -5.86 -2.23 -10.79
C MET A 73 -7.21 -1.99 -10.10
N ALA A 74 -8.31 -2.18 -10.82
CA ALA A 74 -9.66 -1.99 -10.30
C ALA A 74 -9.96 -2.93 -9.12
N ALA A 75 -9.47 -4.17 -9.18
CA ALA A 75 -9.64 -5.14 -8.09
C ALA A 75 -8.97 -4.72 -6.77
N THR A 76 -7.99 -3.81 -6.81
CA THR A 76 -7.37 -3.28 -5.57
C THR A 76 -8.24 -2.24 -4.86
N ILE A 77 -9.15 -1.56 -5.55
CA ILE A 77 -9.99 -0.50 -4.96
C ILE A 77 -10.78 -0.99 -3.74
N PRO A 78 -11.59 -2.07 -3.84
CA PRO A 78 -12.38 -2.52 -2.69
C PRO A 78 -11.50 -2.96 -1.52
N THR A 79 -10.33 -3.55 -1.78
CA THR A 79 -9.44 -4.02 -0.71
C THR A 79 -8.77 -2.84 0.01
N ARG A 80 -8.40 -1.77 -0.69
CA ARG A 80 -7.89 -0.54 -0.07
C ARG A 80 -8.93 0.17 0.78
N LEU A 81 -10.18 0.26 0.29
CA LEU A 81 -11.28 0.84 1.08
C LEU A 81 -11.58 -0.01 2.32
N LEU A 82 -11.56 -1.34 2.19
CA LEU A 82 -11.70 -2.24 3.33
C LEU A 82 -10.57 -2.08 4.34
N ALA A 83 -9.32 -1.98 3.87
CA ALA A 83 -8.16 -1.72 4.72
C ALA A 83 -8.31 -0.40 5.49
N ALA A 84 -8.78 0.67 4.83
CA ALA A 84 -9.07 1.94 5.50
C ALA A 84 -10.11 1.78 6.63
N VAL A 85 -11.19 1.04 6.37
CA VAL A 85 -12.22 0.77 7.39
C VAL A 85 -11.65 -0.02 8.57
N VAL A 86 -10.87 -1.07 8.29
CA VAL A 86 -10.24 -1.90 9.32
C VAL A 86 -9.26 -1.08 10.15
N PHE A 87 -8.33 -0.36 9.51
CA PHE A 87 -7.35 0.48 10.19
C PHE A 87 -8.00 1.58 11.05
N TYR A 88 -9.10 2.16 10.60
CA TYR A 88 -9.82 3.16 11.38
C TYR A 88 -10.54 2.57 12.59
N ARG A 89 -11.20 1.40 12.43
CA ARG A 89 -12.04 0.80 13.48
C ARG A 89 -11.26 0.01 14.50
N THR A 90 -10.30 -0.81 14.05
CA THR A 90 -9.60 -1.79 14.89
C THR A 90 -8.13 -1.46 15.08
N GLY A 91 -7.60 -0.49 14.32
CA GLY A 91 -6.21 -0.08 14.43
C GLY A 91 -5.95 0.70 15.72
N GLU A 92 -4.76 0.51 16.28
CA GLU A 92 -4.20 1.44 17.27
C GLU A 92 -4.01 2.84 16.64
N GLU A 93 -3.72 3.84 17.47
CA GLU A 93 -3.61 5.25 17.03
C GLU A 93 -2.70 5.45 15.82
N ALA A 94 -1.60 4.70 15.71
CA ALA A 94 -0.71 4.77 14.56
C ALA A 94 -1.36 4.22 13.28
N TRP A 95 -2.11 3.10 13.36
CA TRP A 95 -2.84 2.53 12.22
C TRP A 95 -4.03 3.40 11.79
N LYS A 96 -4.71 4.05 12.73
CA LYS A 96 -5.77 5.03 12.40
C LYS A 96 -5.26 6.18 11.53
N ARG A 97 -3.99 6.58 11.68
CA ARG A 97 -3.34 7.60 10.82
C ARG A 97 -3.06 7.09 9.40
N VAL A 98 -2.95 5.78 9.22
CA VAL A 98 -2.78 5.14 7.90
C VAL A 98 -4.12 4.98 7.17
N ALA A 99 -5.24 4.87 7.90
CA ALA A 99 -6.55 4.70 7.30
C ALA A 99 -6.93 5.77 6.24
N PRO A 100 -6.72 7.09 6.47
CA PRO A 100 -6.96 8.10 5.46
C PRO A 100 -6.11 7.92 4.21
N PHE A 101 -4.85 7.48 4.37
CA PHE A 101 -3.97 7.21 3.24
C PHE A 101 -4.55 6.11 2.35
N GLU A 102 -4.98 4.98 2.93
CA GLU A 102 -5.60 3.90 2.15
C GLU A 102 -6.90 4.33 1.46
N ALA A 103 -7.73 5.14 2.13
CA ALA A 103 -8.94 5.67 1.54
C ALA A 103 -8.65 6.59 0.35
N VAL A 104 -7.71 7.54 0.52
CA VAL A 104 -7.29 8.48 -0.54
C VAL A 104 -6.70 7.72 -1.71
N MET A 105 -5.80 6.76 -1.48
CA MET A 105 -5.21 5.98 -2.56
C MET A 105 -6.24 5.09 -3.27
N GLY A 106 -7.22 4.55 -2.56
CA GLY A 106 -8.36 3.84 -3.16
C GLY A 106 -9.17 4.73 -4.11
N VAL A 107 -9.47 5.98 -3.70
CA VAL A 107 -10.19 6.95 -4.53
C VAL A 107 -9.35 7.40 -5.73
N VAL A 108 -8.06 7.71 -5.53
CA VAL A 108 -7.14 8.09 -6.62
C VAL A 108 -7.05 6.98 -7.65
N THR A 109 -6.94 5.72 -7.21
CA THR A 109 -6.97 4.57 -8.11
C THR A 109 -8.31 4.44 -8.83
N GLY A 110 -9.43 4.61 -8.14
CA GLY A 110 -10.76 4.59 -8.75
C GLY A 110 -10.94 5.66 -9.84
N LEU A 111 -10.49 6.88 -9.57
CA LEU A 111 -10.49 7.98 -10.55
C LEU A 111 -9.56 7.67 -11.73
N GLY A 112 -8.37 7.13 -11.47
CA GLY A 112 -7.44 6.71 -12.52
C GLY A 112 -8.06 5.66 -13.45
N VAL A 113 -8.69 4.62 -12.89
CA VAL A 113 -9.40 3.60 -13.67
C VAL A 113 -10.58 4.21 -14.43
N TRP A 114 -11.36 5.10 -13.82
CA TRP A 114 -12.51 5.73 -14.46
C TRP A 114 -12.11 6.64 -15.64
N MET A 115 -11.04 7.42 -15.51
CA MET A 115 -10.52 8.28 -16.58
C MET A 115 -9.90 7.48 -17.76
N TRP A 116 -9.71 6.17 -17.60
CA TRP A 116 -9.27 5.29 -18.67
C TRP A 116 -10.42 4.86 -19.58
N GLY A 117 -11.58 4.58 -19.00
CA GLY A 117 -12.79 4.11 -19.69
C GLY A 117 -13.53 5.23 -20.42
#